data_AF-A0A4S8LCR5-F1
#
_entry.id   AF-A0A4S8LCR5-F1
#
_cell.length_a   1.000
_cell.length_b   1.000
_cell.length_c   1.000
_cell.angle_alpha   90.00
_cell.angle_beta   90.00
_cell.angle_gamma   90.00
#
_symmetry.space_group_name_H-M   'P 1'
#
loop_
_entity.id
_entity.type
_entity.pdbx_description
1 polymer ?
#
loop_
_entity_poly.entity_id
_entity_poly.type
_entity_poly.pdbx_seq_one_letter_code
_entity_poly.pdbx_strand_id
1 'polypeptide(L)' 'QDGAPSHTAKTTKKWLSDHGISVFPHPPSSPDINPIEHVWHELKHGIRDRPHHPTSFSKLAVVVKEVWDGIAVKDVDK' A
#
# COMPACT_ATOMS: atom_id res chain seq x y z
N GLN A 1 7.16 6.33 -0.47
CA GLN A 1 6.66 7.32 -1.46
C GLN A 1 7.45 7.09 -2.74
N ASP A 2 6.79 7.08 -3.89
CA ASP A 2 7.35 6.68 -5.19
C ASP A 2 7.88 7.86 -6.04
N GLY A 3 7.84 9.07 -5.49
CA GLY A 3 8.28 10.28 -6.19
C GLY A 3 7.22 10.91 -7.10
N ALA A 4 5.96 10.45 -7.08
CA ALA A 4 4.89 11.07 -7.86
C ALA A 4 4.77 12.59 -7.59
N PRO A 5 4.26 13.40 -8.54
CA PRO A 5 4.19 14.85 -8.39
C PRO A 5 3.46 15.33 -7.14
N SER A 6 2.42 14.61 -6.70
CA SER A 6 1.69 14.89 -5.45
C SER A 6 2.57 14.71 -4.19
N HIS A 7 3.48 13.73 -4.19
CA HIS A 7 4.42 13.48 -3.10
C HIS A 7 5.59 14.45 -3.08
N THR A 8 5.95 15.03 -4.23
CA THR A 8 7.08 15.97 -4.36
C THR A 8 6.67 17.44 -4.36
N ALA A 9 5.37 17.73 -4.33
CA ALA A 9 4.82 19.08 -4.23
C ALA A 9 5.37 19.85 -3.00
N LYS A 10 5.51 21.18 -3.14
CA LYS A 10 6.04 22.05 -2.08
C LYS A 10 5.25 21.93 -0.78
N THR A 11 3.93 21.86 -0.87
CA THR A 11 3.01 21.70 0.26
C THR A 11 3.25 20.38 0.99
N THR A 12 3.35 19.28 0.24
CA THR A 12 3.64 17.95 0.80
C THR A 12 5.00 17.89 1.48
N LYS A 13 6.06 18.40 0.83
CA LYS A 13 7.42 18.46 1.40
C LYS A 13 7.46 19.30 2.68
N LYS A 14 6.79 20.46 2.67
CA LYS A 14 6.69 21.31 3.86
C LYS A 14 5.99 20.58 5.00
N TRP A 15 4.85 19.94 4.74
CA TRP A 15 4.13 19.19 5.77
C TRP A 15 4.99 18.08 6.39
N LEU A 16 5.70 17.30 5.57
CA LEU A 16 6.59 16.24 6.05
C LEU A 16 7.74 16.81 6.90
N SER A 17 8.35 17.91 6.45
CA SER A 17 9.40 18.62 7.19
C SER A 17 8.90 19.15 8.53
N ASP A 18 7.73 19.80 8.55
CA ASP A 18 7.13 20.38 9.75
C ASP A 18 6.79 19.30 10.81
N HIS A 19 6.57 18.05 10.37
CA HIS A 19 6.29 16.90 11.25
C HIS A 19 7.53 16.03 11.53
N GLY A 20 8.73 16.44 11.08
CA GLY A 20 9.98 15.69 11.30
C GLY A 20 10.04 14.34 10.58
N ILE A 21 9.25 14.16 9.52
CA ILE A 21 9.18 12.92 8.75
C ILE A 21 10.28 12.93 7.68
N SER A 22 11.30 12.08 7.86
CA SER A 22 12.33 11.86 6.84
C SER A 22 11.78 11.04 5.67
N VAL A 23 12.04 11.50 4.45
CA VAL A 23 11.65 10.79 3.23
C VAL A 23 12.79 9.89 2.79
N PHE A 24 12.52 8.59 2.71
CA PHE A 24 13.47 7.63 2.15
C PHE A 24 13.76 7.96 0.67
N PRO A 25 15.03 8.04 0.24
CA PRO A 25 15.38 8.25 -1.15
C PRO A 25 14.97 7.03 -1.97
N HIS A 26 13.87 7.16 -2.72
CA HIS A 26 13.38 6.13 -3.62
C HIS A 26 13.63 6.56 -5.07
N PRO A 27 14.28 5.73 -5.90
CA PRO A 27 14.46 6.05 -7.31
C PRO A 27 13.09 6.10 -8.03
N PRO A 28 12.88 7.06 -8.93
CA PRO A 28 11.62 7.16 -9.67
C PRO A 28 11.37 5.88 -10.47
N SER A 29 10.09 5.49 -10.58
CA SER A 29 9.65 4.35 -11.39
C SER A 29 10.28 3.00 -11.01
N SER A 30 10.56 2.77 -9.72
CA SER A 30 11.14 1.52 -9.22
C SER A 30 10.14 0.73 -8.35
N PRO A 31 9.06 0.18 -8.95
CA PRO A 31 8.05 -0.58 -8.20
C PRO A 31 8.65 -1.79 -7.48
N ASP A 32 9.68 -2.42 -8.05
CA ASP A 32 10.36 -3.58 -7.46
C ASP A 32 11.06 -3.28 -6.12
N ILE A 33 11.32 -2.00 -5.83
CA ILE A 33 11.95 -1.56 -4.58
C ILE A 33 10.88 -1.13 -3.56
N ASN A 34 9.61 -1.07 -3.95
CA ASN A 34 8.55 -0.58 -3.08
C ASN A 34 8.03 -1.73 -2.19
N PRO A 35 8.28 -1.72 -0.86
CA PRO A 35 7.95 -2.83 0.03
C PRO A 35 6.44 -3.12 0.10
N ILE A 36 5.59 -2.17 -0.29
CA ILE A 36 4.13 -2.36 -0.30
C ILE A 36 3.66 -3.34 -1.40
N GLU A 37 4.46 -3.60 -2.44
CA GLU A 37 4.05 -4.50 -3.54
C GLU A 37 3.79 -5.92 -3.06
N HIS A 38 4.58 -6.41 -2.10
CA HIS A 38 4.34 -7.72 -1.47
C HIS A 38 3.01 -7.75 -0.72
N VAL A 39 2.69 -6.68 0.01
CA VAL A 39 1.41 -6.56 0.71
C VAL A 39 0.24 -6.51 -0.28
N TRP A 40 0.38 -5.78 -1.38
CA TRP A 40 -0.64 -5.76 -2.45
C TRP A 40 -0.83 -7.13 -3.09
N HIS A 41 0.25 -7.89 -3.25
CA HIS A 41 0.17 -9.26 -3.77
C HIS A 41 -0.69 -10.14 -2.86
N GLU A 42 -0.36 -10.19 -1.56
CA GLU A 42 -1.08 -11.02 -0.58
C GLU A 42 -2.55 -10.57 -0.44
N LEU A 43 -2.82 -9.25 -0.42
CA LEU A 43 -4.18 -8.72 -0.43
C LEU A 43 -4.99 -9.21 -1.64
N LYS A 44 -4.45 -9.06 -2.85
CA LYS A 44 -5.14 -9.48 -4.08
C LYS A 44 -5.37 -11.00 -4.08
N HIS A 45 -4.39 -11.75 -3.58
CA HIS A 45 -4.50 -13.21 -3.47
C HIS A 45 -5.63 -13.60 -2.50
N GLY A 46 -5.63 -13.06 -1.28
CA GLY A 46 -6.65 -13.35 -0.27
C GLY A 46 -8.06 -12.90 -0.67
N ILE A 47 -8.21 -11.84 -1.48
CA ILE A 47 -9.51 -11.45 -2.04
C ILE A 47 -9.96 -12.43 -3.13
N ARG A 48 -9.03 -12.86 -4.00
CA ARG A 48 -9.31 -13.80 -5.11
C ARG A 48 -9.66 -15.19 -4.63
N ASP A 49 -9.07 -15.65 -3.52
CA ASP A 49 -9.30 -16.99 -2.98
C ASP A 49 -10.66 -17.12 -2.25
N ARG A 50 -11.42 -16.02 -2.14
CA ARG A 50 -12.75 -16.06 -1.54
C ARG A 50 -13.75 -16.78 -2.44
N PRO A 51 -14.67 -17.59 -1.87
CA PRO A 51 -15.70 -18.29 -2.64
C PRO A 51 -16.69 -17.33 -3.31
N HIS A 52 -16.88 -16.14 -2.75
CA HIS A 52 -17.77 -15.12 -3.30
C HIS A 52 -17.06 -13.78 -3.44
N HIS A 53 -17.05 -13.26 -4.66
CA HIS A 53 -16.38 -12.02 -4.98
C HIS A 53 -17.26 -10.82 -4.63
N PRO A 54 -16.70 -9.75 -4.04
CA PRO A 54 -17.46 -8.54 -3.74
C PRO A 54 -17.87 -7.83 -5.05
N THR A 55 -19.18 -7.62 -5.22
CA THR A 55 -19.76 -6.96 -6.41
C THR A 55 -20.18 -5.51 -6.17
N SER A 56 -19.86 -4.96 -4.99
CA SER A 56 -20.14 -3.56 -4.63
C SER A 56 -18.97 -2.99 -3.86
N PHE A 57 -18.82 -1.67 -3.91
CA PHE A 57 -17.77 -0.97 -3.19
C PHE A 57 -17.80 -1.25 -1.68
N SER A 58 -18.98 -1.19 -1.05
CA SER A 58 -19.11 -1.42 0.40
C SER A 58 -18.69 -2.85 0.79
N LYS A 59 -19.06 -3.85 0.00
CA LYS A 59 -18.62 -5.23 0.23
C LYS A 59 -17.11 -5.38 0.00
N LEU A 60 -16.56 -4.76 -1.04
CA LEU A 60 -15.14 -4.80 -1.32
C LEU A 60 -14.34 -4.18 -0.16
N ALA A 61 -14.79 -3.04 0.38
CA ALA A 61 -14.13 -2.39 1.51
C ALA A 61 -14.09 -3.27 2.77
N VAL A 62 -15.17 -4.00 3.06
CA VAL A 62 -15.21 -4.97 4.17
C VAL A 62 -14.24 -6.12 3.91
N VAL A 63 -14.32 -6.72 2.73
CA VAL A 63 -13.46 -7.84 2.31
C VAL A 63 -11.98 -7.47 2.36
N VAL A 64 -11.61 -6.28 1.87
CA VAL A 64 -10.21 -5.78 1.90
C VAL A 64 -9.71 -5.68 3.34
N LYS A 65 -10.51 -5.14 4.27
CA LYS A 65 -10.13 -5.04 5.69
C LYS A 65 -9.96 -6.41 6.34
N GLU A 66 -10.90 -7.32 6.10
CA GLU A 66 -10.81 -8.68 6.65
C GLU A 66 -9.59 -9.45 6.12
N VAL A 67 -9.24 -9.30 4.83
CA VAL A 67 -8.02 -9.91 4.28
C VAL A 67 -6.79 -9.23 4.86
N TRP A 68 -6.77 -7.89 4.95
CA TRP A 68 -5.68 -7.13 5.54
C TRP A 68 -5.35 -7.59 6.96
N ASP A 69 -6.37 -7.71 7.81
CA ASP A 69 -6.23 -8.12 9.22
C ASP A 69 -5.71 -9.57 9.36
N GLY A 70 -5.81 -10.37 8.29
CA GLY A 70 -5.33 -11.75 8.24
C GLY A 70 -3.92 -11.92 7.68
N ILE A 71 -3.31 -10.89 7.09
CA ILE A 71 -1.94 -10.98 6.54
C ILE A 71 -0.95 -11.00 7.71
N ALA A 72 -0.18 -12.07 7.85
CA ALA A 72 0.88 -12.11 8.84
C ALA A 72 2.14 -11.41 8.31
N VAL A 73 2.93 -10.80 9.19
CA VAL A 73 4.16 -10.08 8.81
C VAL A 73 5.13 -10.97 8.01
N LYS A 74 5.26 -12.24 8.40
CA LYS A 74 6.09 -13.23 7.69
C LYS A 74 5.70 -13.48 6.23
N ASP A 75 4.46 -13.16 5.85
CA ASP A 75 3.95 -13.40 4.50
C ASP A 75 4.33 -12.25 3.55
N VAL A 76 4.73 -11.10 4.11
CA VAL A 76 5.09 -9.87 3.37
C VAL A 76 6.54 -9.44 3.58
N ASP A 77 7.19 -9.91 4.64
CA ASP A 77 8.62 -9.71 4.95
C ASP A 77 9.45 -10.79 4.23
N LYS A 78 9.62 -10.61 2.91
CA LYS A 78 10.34 -11.52 2.00
C LYS A 78 11.71 -10.97 1.63
#